data_AF-A0A6G3LDL3-F1
#
_entry.id   AF-A0A6G3LDL3-F1
#
_cell.length_a   1.000
_cell.length_b   1.000
_cell.length_c   1.000
_cell.angle_alpha   90.00
_cell.angle_beta   90.00
_cell.angle_gamma   90.00
#
_symmetry.space_group_name_H-M   'P 1'
#
loop_
_entity.id
_entity.type
_entity.pdbx_description
1 polymer ?
#
loop_
_entity_poly.entity_id
_entity_poly.type
_entity_poly.pdbx_seq_one_letter_code
_entity_poly.pdbx_strand_id
1 'polypeptide(L)'
;MFGVITGDISGSNNSDLWSLYAELVKDYGWEAASHTRYHLPPPRSQADVLGSILDIEGNITGYKVYTYIPPYGKIGKGELDNLREAGVKIVMLDKPMQYNIPNRWDNMRITIKMDRTLPWKTSLKLMHSFENTVGGVLIVYTHATSFDWKSGSQLLNAFDYAISVVNDGKTWITVPSELYKYEVERKAIIVTQLNETSFRVELKKSIDFEPIPITLSFEVNRDVKAVYYDGSPLPKLNYFGFVPTVGFQQQRNNLIVSIYPGGTLTFELSEE
;
A
#
# COMPACT_ATOMS: atom_id res chain seq x y z
N MET A 1 6.97 4.42 1.28
CA MET A 1 7.29 4.58 -0.17
C MET A 1 8.12 5.84 -0.37
N PHE A 2 8.90 5.92 -1.44
CA PHE A 2 9.69 7.11 -1.81
C PHE A 2 9.68 7.32 -3.33
N GLY A 3 9.62 8.58 -3.77
CA GLY A 3 9.72 8.95 -5.18
C GLY A 3 11.16 9.23 -5.57
N VAL A 4 11.64 8.63 -6.66
CA VAL A 4 13.03 8.74 -7.13
C VAL A 4 13.11 9.61 -8.37
N ILE A 5 13.99 10.62 -8.34
CA ILE A 5 14.42 11.40 -9.49
C ILE A 5 15.78 10.84 -9.94
N THR A 6 15.89 10.28 -11.15
CA THR A 6 17.04 9.42 -11.51
C THR A 6 18.11 10.06 -12.40
N GLY A 7 17.83 11.19 -13.01
CA GLY A 7 18.69 11.83 -14.03
C GLY A 7 19.88 12.62 -13.47
N ASP A 8 19.81 13.02 -12.20
CA ASP A 8 20.90 13.76 -11.53
C ASP A 8 21.96 12.84 -10.90
N ILE A 9 21.82 11.51 -11.04
CA ILE A 9 22.63 10.56 -10.29
C ILE A 9 23.83 10.05 -11.13
N SER A 10 24.90 10.84 -11.21
CA SER A 10 26.19 10.42 -11.79
C SER A 10 27.33 10.49 -10.75
N GLY A 11 28.30 9.56 -10.81
CA GLY A 11 29.47 9.50 -9.91
C GLY A 11 29.40 8.44 -8.80
N SER A 12 30.40 8.35 -7.91
CA SER A 12 30.46 7.36 -6.81
C SER A 12 29.34 7.52 -5.77
N ASN A 13 28.85 8.74 -5.56
CA ASN A 13 27.68 8.99 -4.69
C ASN A 13 26.40 8.31 -5.22
N ASN A 14 26.38 7.92 -6.50
CA ASN A 14 25.26 7.22 -7.13
C ASN A 14 25.13 5.77 -6.65
N SER A 15 26.25 5.04 -6.56
CA SER A 15 26.22 3.64 -6.12
C SER A 15 25.76 3.52 -4.67
N ASP A 16 26.17 4.46 -3.82
CA ASP A 16 25.79 4.46 -2.41
C ASP A 16 24.30 4.78 -2.24
N LEU A 17 23.76 5.74 -3.00
CA LEU A 17 22.33 6.05 -3.00
C LEU A 17 21.49 4.88 -3.52
N TRP A 18 21.88 4.24 -4.63
CA TRP A 18 21.15 3.05 -5.12
C TRP A 18 21.26 1.87 -4.15
N SER A 19 22.38 1.71 -3.46
CA SER A 19 22.52 0.70 -2.41
C SER A 19 21.54 0.94 -1.27
N LEU A 20 21.40 2.20 -0.81
CA LEU A 20 20.42 2.58 0.19
C LEU A 20 18.97 2.36 -0.29
N TYR A 21 18.65 2.73 -1.54
CA TYR A 21 17.32 2.47 -2.09
C TYR A 21 17.02 0.97 -2.21
N ALA A 22 18.01 0.17 -2.61
CA ALA A 22 17.87 -1.27 -2.68
C ALA A 22 17.68 -1.90 -1.29
N GLU A 23 18.40 -1.42 -0.27
CA GLU A 23 18.23 -1.82 1.13
C GLU A 23 16.81 -1.50 1.62
N LEU A 24 16.33 -0.26 1.43
CA LEU A 24 14.97 0.14 1.81
C LEU A 24 13.90 -0.75 1.17
N VAL A 25 14.06 -1.11 -0.10
CA VAL A 25 13.12 -1.99 -0.80
C VAL A 25 13.21 -3.43 -0.29
N LYS A 26 14.40 -4.01 -0.22
CA LYS A 26 14.60 -5.44 0.04
C LYS A 26 14.42 -5.80 1.51
N ASP A 27 14.97 -4.97 2.40
CA ASP A 27 15.08 -5.31 3.82
C ASP A 27 13.93 -4.71 4.63
N TYR A 28 13.36 -3.60 4.17
CA TYR A 28 12.28 -2.90 4.86
C TYR A 28 10.94 -2.91 4.11
N GLY A 29 10.88 -3.46 2.89
CA GLY A 29 9.65 -3.56 2.10
C GLY A 29 9.13 -2.22 1.57
N TRP A 30 9.96 -1.18 1.50
CA TRP A 30 9.53 0.12 0.98
C TRP A 30 9.32 0.06 -0.53
N GLU A 31 8.33 0.81 -1.03
CA GLU A 31 8.13 0.98 -2.46
C GLU A 31 8.94 2.16 -3.01
N ALA A 32 9.75 1.89 -4.03
CA ALA A 32 10.39 2.91 -4.88
C ALA A 32 9.47 3.26 -6.07
N ALA A 33 9.02 4.51 -6.13
CA ALA A 33 8.16 5.03 -7.19
C ALA A 33 8.96 5.92 -8.15
N SER A 34 8.61 5.88 -9.44
CA SER A 34 9.21 6.77 -10.44
C SER A 34 8.71 8.21 -10.25
N HIS A 35 9.63 9.17 -10.21
CA HIS A 35 9.37 10.61 -10.18
C HIS A 35 10.05 11.34 -11.36
N THR A 36 10.20 10.62 -12.48
CA THR A 36 10.93 10.99 -13.71
C THR A 36 12.44 11.18 -13.53
N ARG A 37 13.19 11.26 -14.63
CA ARG A 37 14.63 11.46 -14.57
C ARG A 37 14.96 12.88 -14.10
N TYR A 38 14.25 13.87 -14.61
CA TYR A 38 14.68 15.27 -14.49
C TYR A 38 13.67 16.17 -13.76
N HIS A 39 12.59 15.60 -13.20
CA HIS A 39 11.56 16.34 -12.47
C HIS A 39 10.98 17.54 -13.27
N LEU A 40 10.80 17.35 -14.58
CA LEU A 40 10.33 18.41 -15.48
C LEU A 40 8.80 18.57 -15.44
N PRO A 41 8.27 19.79 -15.65
CA PRO A 41 6.84 19.97 -15.91
C PRO A 41 6.47 19.34 -17.27
N PRO A 42 5.21 18.92 -17.46
CA PRO A 42 4.75 18.45 -18.77
C PRO A 42 4.78 19.59 -19.82
N PRO A 43 5.04 19.29 -21.11
CA PRO A 43 5.21 17.95 -21.68
C PRO A 43 6.61 17.36 -21.41
N ARG A 44 6.65 16.06 -21.09
CA ARG A 44 7.88 15.30 -20.86
C ARG A 44 8.16 14.34 -22.00
N SER A 45 9.44 14.02 -22.22
CA SER A 45 9.83 13.01 -23.20
C SER A 45 9.62 11.60 -22.64
N GLN A 46 9.44 10.61 -23.52
CA GLN A 46 9.45 9.21 -23.10
C GLN A 46 10.76 8.83 -22.41
N ALA A 47 11.89 9.39 -22.84
CA ALA A 47 13.19 9.14 -22.23
C ALA A 47 13.31 9.67 -20.78
N ASP A 48 12.53 10.69 -20.42
CA ASP A 48 12.43 11.19 -19.03
C ASP A 48 11.50 10.29 -18.19
N VAL A 49 10.33 9.93 -18.73
CA VAL A 49 9.32 9.16 -17.98
C VAL A 49 9.70 7.68 -17.87
N LEU A 50 9.88 7.01 -19.01
CA LEU A 50 10.21 5.57 -19.06
C LEU A 50 11.65 5.31 -18.65
N GLY A 51 12.55 6.25 -18.95
CA GLY A 51 13.92 6.16 -18.53
C GLY A 51 14.08 6.01 -17.02
N SER A 52 13.32 6.79 -16.24
CA SER A 52 13.33 6.70 -14.77
C SER A 52 12.85 5.34 -14.25
N ILE A 53 11.89 4.72 -14.93
CA ILE A 53 11.42 3.36 -14.58
C ILE A 53 12.55 2.36 -14.81
N LEU A 54 13.16 2.41 -15.99
CA LEU A 54 14.27 1.52 -16.37
C LEU A 54 15.49 1.69 -15.44
N ASP A 55 15.78 2.91 -15.01
CA ASP A 55 16.87 3.17 -14.07
C ASP A 55 16.60 2.50 -12.72
N ILE A 56 15.39 2.60 -12.18
CA ILE A 56 15.02 1.96 -10.90
C ILE A 56 15.09 0.43 -11.01
N GLU A 57 14.45 -0.16 -12.03
CA GLU A 57 14.41 -1.61 -12.22
C GLU A 57 15.79 -2.20 -12.55
N GLY A 58 16.64 -1.43 -13.25
CA GLY A 58 18.01 -1.82 -13.57
C GLY A 58 18.95 -1.80 -12.36
N ASN A 59 18.70 -0.93 -11.37
CA ASN A 59 19.56 -0.80 -10.17
C ASN A 59 19.04 -1.58 -8.96
N ILE A 60 17.75 -1.92 -8.89
CA ILE A 60 17.17 -2.71 -7.80
C ILE A 60 16.77 -4.09 -8.34
N THR A 61 17.68 -5.07 -8.19
CA THR A 61 17.49 -6.43 -8.73
C THR A 61 16.17 -7.07 -8.27
N GLY A 62 15.39 -7.58 -9.24
CA GLY A 62 14.13 -8.28 -8.99
C GLY A 62 12.95 -7.35 -8.66
N TYR A 63 13.17 -6.04 -8.66
CA TYR A 63 12.14 -5.06 -8.39
C TYR A 63 11.42 -4.64 -9.67
N LYS A 64 10.12 -4.37 -9.55
CA LYS A 64 9.27 -3.83 -10.60
C LYS A 64 8.57 -2.57 -10.11
N VAL A 65 8.60 -1.51 -10.91
CA VAL A 65 7.96 -0.24 -10.54
C VAL A 65 6.46 -0.33 -10.78
N TYR A 66 5.67 -0.25 -9.71
CA TYR A 66 4.21 -0.22 -9.79
C TYR A 66 3.62 1.19 -9.79
N THR A 67 4.33 2.15 -9.18
CA THR A 67 3.82 3.50 -8.95
C THR A 67 4.64 4.57 -9.67
N TYR A 68 3.91 5.49 -10.28
CA TYR A 68 4.42 6.73 -10.84
C TYR A 68 3.84 7.94 -10.11
N ILE A 69 4.71 8.87 -9.74
CA ILE A 69 4.34 10.15 -9.15
C ILE A 69 4.73 11.22 -10.18
N PRO A 70 3.81 11.80 -10.95
CA PRO A 70 4.16 12.89 -11.86
C PRO A 70 4.70 14.10 -11.10
N PRO A 71 5.86 14.66 -11.52
CA PRO A 71 6.28 15.99 -11.10
C PRO A 71 5.15 17.01 -11.25
N TYR A 72 4.97 17.84 -10.23
CA TYR A 72 3.91 18.86 -10.15
C TYR A 72 2.48 18.29 -10.21
N GLY A 73 2.29 16.99 -9.95
CA GLY A 73 0.98 16.34 -9.90
C GLY A 73 0.20 16.33 -11.22
N LYS A 74 0.89 16.50 -12.35
CA LYS A 74 0.28 16.66 -13.68
C LYS A 74 0.90 15.68 -14.67
N ILE A 75 0.06 15.05 -15.49
CA ILE A 75 0.46 14.17 -16.59
C ILE A 75 0.29 14.91 -17.92
N GLY A 76 1.22 14.71 -18.86
CA GLY A 76 1.11 15.21 -20.24
C GLY A 76 0.23 14.33 -21.14
N LYS A 77 -0.01 14.78 -22.37
CA LYS A 77 -0.76 13.98 -23.36
C LYS A 77 0.01 12.70 -23.74
N GLY A 78 -0.64 11.54 -23.71
CA GLY A 78 -0.07 10.24 -24.09
C GLY A 78 0.88 9.60 -23.05
N GLU A 79 1.21 10.31 -21.98
CA GLU A 79 2.12 9.82 -20.94
C GLU A 79 1.52 8.66 -20.16
N LEU A 80 0.21 8.66 -19.91
CA LEU A 80 -0.47 7.56 -19.21
C LEU A 80 -0.43 6.24 -19.99
N ASP A 81 -0.50 6.29 -21.32
CA ASP A 81 -0.45 5.10 -22.16
C ASP A 81 0.95 4.48 -22.13
N ASN A 82 2.00 5.32 -22.22
CA ASN A 82 3.39 4.88 -22.04
C ASN A 82 3.62 4.19 -20.68
N LEU A 83 3.06 4.77 -19.61
CA LEU A 83 3.18 4.20 -18.24
C LEU A 83 2.53 2.82 -18.15
N ARG A 84 1.33 2.66 -18.73
CA ARG A 84 0.61 1.38 -18.75
C ARG A 84 1.37 0.32 -19.54
N GLU A 85 1.93 0.68 -20.69
CA GLU A 85 2.77 -0.20 -21.51
C GLU A 85 4.03 -0.65 -20.76
N ALA A 86 4.62 0.23 -19.95
CA ALA A 86 5.73 -0.09 -19.06
C ALA A 86 5.32 -0.92 -17.82
N GLY A 87 4.04 -1.24 -17.66
CA GLY A 87 3.53 -2.07 -16.56
C GLY A 87 3.22 -1.30 -15.27
N VAL A 88 3.33 0.03 -15.25
CA VAL A 88 2.92 0.87 -14.12
C VAL A 88 1.41 0.77 -13.94
N LYS A 89 0.98 0.49 -12.69
CA LYS A 89 -0.43 0.29 -12.35
C LYS A 89 -1.03 1.49 -11.63
N ILE A 90 -0.19 2.24 -10.92
CA ILE A 90 -0.60 3.28 -9.99
C ILE A 90 -0.02 4.61 -10.43
N VAL A 91 -0.87 5.63 -10.50
CA VAL A 91 -0.42 7.00 -10.76
C VAL A 91 -0.99 7.94 -9.70
N MET A 92 -0.10 8.64 -8.99
CA MET A 92 -0.45 9.49 -7.85
C MET A 92 -0.50 10.98 -8.21
N LEU A 93 -1.67 11.59 -8.14
CA LEU A 93 -1.94 12.97 -8.52
C LEU A 93 -2.18 13.87 -7.30
N ASP A 94 -1.96 15.18 -7.50
CA ASP A 94 -2.08 16.21 -6.45
C ASP A 94 -3.52 16.80 -6.33
N LYS A 95 -4.52 16.23 -7.01
CA LYS A 95 -5.88 16.82 -7.10
C LYS A 95 -7.00 15.79 -7.19
N PRO A 96 -8.21 16.11 -6.67
CA PRO A 96 -8.55 16.49 -5.28
C PRO A 96 -8.53 15.30 -4.31
N MET A 97 -8.66 15.54 -3.00
CA MET A 97 -8.58 14.51 -1.94
C MET A 97 -9.31 13.18 -2.25
N GLN A 98 -8.66 12.05 -1.95
CA GLN A 98 -9.23 10.71 -1.99
C GLN A 98 -9.70 10.30 -0.59
N TYR A 99 -10.94 9.81 -0.49
CA TYR A 99 -11.59 9.38 0.77
C TYR A 99 -12.07 7.92 0.78
N ASN A 100 -11.82 7.21 -0.32
CA ASN A 100 -12.27 5.84 -0.53
C ASN A 100 -11.12 5.06 -1.14
N ILE A 101 -11.17 3.74 -1.11
CA ILE A 101 -10.26 2.93 -1.93
C ILE A 101 -10.37 3.36 -3.40
N PRO A 102 -9.27 3.68 -4.09
CA PRO A 102 -9.31 4.12 -5.48
C PRO A 102 -10.03 3.10 -6.37
N ASN A 103 -11.05 3.55 -7.10
CA ASN A 103 -11.66 2.77 -8.18
C ASN A 103 -10.83 2.84 -9.47
N ARG A 104 -9.91 3.82 -9.55
CA ARG A 104 -9.00 4.09 -10.64
C ARG A 104 -7.59 4.28 -10.11
N TRP A 105 -6.77 3.23 -10.26
CA TRP A 105 -5.39 3.23 -9.79
C TRP A 105 -4.47 4.16 -10.59
N ASP A 106 -4.83 4.44 -11.84
CA ASP A 106 -4.20 5.47 -12.67
C ASP A 106 -4.58 6.92 -12.29
N ASN A 107 -5.32 7.09 -11.19
CA ASN A 107 -5.77 8.37 -10.67
C ASN A 107 -5.93 8.29 -9.15
N MET A 108 -4.90 7.80 -8.47
CA MET A 108 -4.82 7.81 -7.01
C MET A 108 -4.45 9.23 -6.57
N ARG A 109 -5.06 9.77 -5.51
CA ARG A 109 -4.95 11.22 -5.21
C ARG A 109 -4.50 11.47 -3.79
N ILE A 110 -3.52 12.35 -3.63
CA ILE A 110 -2.98 12.72 -2.33
C ILE A 110 -4.08 13.35 -1.48
N THR A 111 -4.17 12.93 -0.21
CA THR A 111 -5.16 13.44 0.73
C THR A 111 -4.57 14.56 1.58
N ILE A 112 -3.35 14.38 2.08
CA ILE A 112 -2.68 15.33 2.97
C ILE A 112 -1.24 15.55 2.53
N LYS A 113 -0.87 16.82 2.35
CA LYS A 113 0.54 17.23 2.28
C LYS A 113 1.01 17.67 3.66
N MET A 114 2.04 17.02 4.18
CA MET A 114 2.78 17.44 5.36
C MET A 114 3.89 18.41 4.93
N ASP A 115 3.83 19.63 5.45
CA ASP A 115 4.93 20.58 5.40
C ASP A 115 4.90 21.54 6.60
N ARG A 116 5.92 22.38 6.74
CA ARG A 116 6.04 23.32 7.86
C ARG A 116 5.01 24.47 7.87
N THR A 117 4.31 24.71 6.76
CA THR A 117 3.45 25.88 6.55
C THR A 117 1.96 25.56 6.60
N LEU A 118 1.58 24.34 6.22
CA LEU A 118 0.19 23.90 6.17
C LEU A 118 -0.30 23.39 7.54
N PRO A 119 -1.59 23.56 7.88
CA PRO A 119 -2.19 23.07 9.12
C PRO A 119 -2.50 21.56 9.08
N TRP A 120 -1.58 20.75 8.53
CA TRP A 120 -1.80 19.34 8.23
C TRP A 120 -2.10 18.48 9.46
N LYS A 121 -1.65 18.88 10.66
CA LYS A 121 -1.89 18.12 11.91
C LYS A 121 -3.37 17.98 12.24
N THR A 122 -4.15 19.04 12.00
CA THR A 122 -5.59 19.05 12.24
C THR A 122 -6.31 18.26 11.15
N SER A 123 -5.92 18.47 9.89
CA SER A 123 -6.43 17.70 8.76
C SER A 123 -6.19 16.21 8.95
N LEU A 124 -4.99 15.80 9.41
CA LEU A 124 -4.64 14.41 9.65
C LEU A 124 -5.60 13.75 10.65
N LYS A 125 -5.83 14.37 11.81
CA LYS A 125 -6.74 13.83 12.82
C LYS A 125 -8.17 13.69 12.31
N LEU A 126 -8.68 14.72 11.66
CA LEU A 126 -10.06 14.75 11.16
C LEU A 126 -10.27 13.72 10.04
N MET A 127 -9.37 13.72 9.07
CA MET A 127 -9.42 12.80 7.93
C MET A 127 -9.23 11.36 8.39
N HIS A 128 -8.23 11.08 9.23
CA HIS A 128 -8.01 9.74 9.77
C HIS A 128 -9.25 9.17 10.48
N SER A 129 -9.88 9.96 11.34
CA SER A 129 -11.11 9.56 12.03
C SER A 129 -12.26 9.27 11.06
N PHE A 130 -12.37 10.05 9.98
CA PHE A 130 -13.37 9.84 8.95
C PHE A 130 -13.08 8.57 8.14
N GLU A 131 -11.85 8.41 7.64
CA GLU A 131 -11.43 7.24 6.85
C GLU A 131 -11.62 5.92 7.62
N ASN A 132 -11.27 5.89 8.91
CA ASN A 132 -11.51 4.72 9.76
C ASN A 132 -13.00 4.39 9.97
N THR A 133 -13.89 5.37 9.83
CA THR A 133 -15.33 5.16 9.93
C THR A 133 -15.90 4.57 8.63
N VAL A 134 -15.39 5.02 7.47
CA VAL A 134 -15.90 4.60 6.16
C VAL A 134 -15.11 3.47 5.51
N GLY A 135 -13.97 3.06 6.09
CA GLY A 135 -13.06 2.07 5.52
C GLY A 135 -12.33 2.57 4.28
N GLY A 136 -11.94 3.86 4.29
CA GLY A 136 -11.33 4.52 3.14
C GLY A 136 -9.80 4.45 3.13
N VAL A 137 -9.17 5.39 2.41
CA VAL A 137 -7.71 5.44 2.21
C VAL A 137 -7.21 6.87 2.43
N LEU A 138 -6.27 7.01 3.36
CA LEU A 138 -5.55 8.25 3.61
C LEU A 138 -4.17 8.22 2.96
N ILE A 139 -3.90 9.13 2.01
CA ILE A 139 -2.57 9.27 1.41
C ILE A 139 -1.90 10.52 1.96
N VAL A 140 -0.82 10.31 2.70
CA VAL A 140 0.00 11.37 3.28
C VAL A 140 1.30 11.49 2.49
N TYR A 141 1.66 12.72 2.14
CA TYR A 141 2.80 13.03 1.28
C TYR A 141 3.65 14.17 1.86
N THR A 142 4.97 14.14 1.59
CA THR A 142 5.91 15.22 1.89
C THR A 142 7.15 15.12 1.02
N HIS A 143 7.95 16.17 0.92
CA HIS A 143 9.29 16.11 0.36
C HIS A 143 10.36 15.95 1.46
N ALA A 144 11.39 15.16 1.19
CA ALA A 144 12.58 15.02 2.04
C ALA A 144 13.60 16.17 1.82
N THR A 145 13.12 17.39 1.57
CA THR A 145 13.95 18.53 1.14
C THR A 145 13.70 19.75 2.02
N SER A 146 14.59 20.75 1.89
CA SER A 146 14.47 22.02 2.60
C SER A 146 13.29 22.88 2.16
N PHE A 147 12.61 22.50 1.06
CA PHE A 147 11.40 23.15 0.60
C PHE A 147 10.28 23.05 1.64
N ASP A 148 10.07 21.85 2.19
CA ASP A 148 9.00 21.58 3.16
C ASP A 148 9.49 21.70 4.62
N TRP A 149 10.79 21.50 4.87
CA TRP A 149 11.36 21.38 6.23
C TRP A 149 12.59 22.25 6.44
N LYS A 150 12.80 22.77 7.66
CA LYS A 150 14.03 23.52 8.01
C LYS A 150 15.20 22.62 8.35
N SER A 151 14.94 21.39 8.78
CA SER A 151 15.96 20.41 9.18
C SER A 151 15.39 18.99 9.14
N GLY A 152 16.27 17.99 9.11
CA GLY A 152 15.87 16.58 9.23
C GLY A 152 15.14 16.28 10.53
N SER A 153 15.53 16.89 11.66
CA SER A 153 14.83 16.72 12.94
C SER A 153 13.39 17.23 12.90
N GLN A 154 13.10 18.29 12.13
CA GLN A 154 11.74 18.78 11.97
C GLN A 154 10.87 17.77 11.21
N LEU A 155 11.43 17.15 10.16
CA LEU A 155 10.77 16.09 9.39
C LEU A 155 10.52 14.85 10.27
N LEU A 156 11.51 14.40 11.03
CA LEU A 156 11.37 13.27 11.95
C LEU A 156 10.26 13.51 12.98
N ASN A 157 10.25 14.67 13.65
CA ASN A 157 9.19 15.04 14.58
C ASN A 157 7.79 15.10 13.92
N ALA A 158 7.73 15.44 12.64
CA ALA A 158 6.48 15.43 11.88
C ALA A 158 6.01 13.99 11.61
N PHE A 159 6.92 13.07 11.25
CA PHE A 159 6.61 11.65 11.11
C PHE A 159 6.19 11.01 12.44
N ASP A 160 6.91 11.28 13.53
CA ASP A 160 6.55 10.77 14.86
C ASP A 160 5.13 11.19 15.26
N TYR A 161 4.80 12.46 15.03
CA TYR A 161 3.44 12.93 15.24
C TYR A 161 2.43 12.21 14.34
N ALA A 162 2.73 12.08 13.04
CA ALA A 162 1.81 11.43 12.10
C ALA A 162 1.55 9.96 12.49
N ILE A 163 2.60 9.20 12.79
CA ILE A 163 2.51 7.82 13.29
C ILE A 163 1.72 7.77 14.60
N SER A 164 1.96 8.68 15.55
CA SER A 164 1.20 8.69 16.81
C SER A 164 -0.30 8.91 16.63
N VAL A 165 -0.72 9.55 15.53
CA VAL A 165 -2.13 9.77 15.21
C VAL A 165 -2.74 8.55 14.52
N VAL A 166 -2.02 7.94 13.58
CA VAL A 166 -2.57 6.86 12.74
C VAL A 166 -2.37 5.47 13.32
N ASN A 167 -1.46 5.31 14.29
CA ASN A 167 -1.19 4.06 14.96
C ASN A 167 -2.20 3.79 16.08
N ASP A 168 -3.40 3.36 15.70
CA ASP A 168 -4.52 3.09 16.61
C ASP A 168 -4.95 1.61 16.64
N GLY A 169 -4.19 0.73 16.00
CA GLY A 169 -4.48 -0.71 15.88
C GLY A 169 -5.64 -1.06 14.93
N LYS A 170 -6.26 -0.06 14.28
CA LYS A 170 -7.35 -0.24 13.30
C LYS A 170 -6.93 0.13 11.89
N THR A 171 -5.84 0.87 11.75
CA THR A 171 -5.35 1.37 10.48
C THR A 171 -4.22 0.50 9.92
N TRP A 172 -4.40 0.09 8.67
CA TRP A 172 -3.37 -0.57 7.89
C TRP A 172 -2.42 0.49 7.28
N ILE A 173 -1.17 0.54 7.77
CA ILE A 173 -0.13 1.42 7.24
C ILE A 173 0.66 0.65 6.18
N THR A 174 0.56 1.05 4.92
CA THR A 174 1.06 0.28 3.77
C THR A 174 1.57 1.18 2.66
N VAL A 175 2.15 0.59 1.62
CA VAL A 175 2.55 1.25 0.38
C VAL A 175 1.47 1.09 -0.71
N PRO A 176 1.37 1.99 -1.70
CA PRO A 176 0.32 1.92 -2.72
C PRO A 176 0.26 0.58 -3.47
N SER A 177 1.41 -0.01 -3.79
CA SER A 177 1.47 -1.29 -4.51
C SER A 177 0.84 -2.46 -3.73
N GLU A 178 1.05 -2.54 -2.43
CA GLU A 178 0.41 -3.53 -1.55
C GLU A 178 -1.11 -3.32 -1.51
N LEU A 179 -1.55 -2.07 -1.35
CA LEU A 179 -2.98 -1.74 -1.36
C LEU A 179 -3.63 -2.07 -2.71
N TYR A 180 -2.94 -1.83 -3.83
CA TYR A 180 -3.38 -2.23 -5.17
C TYR A 180 -3.52 -3.74 -5.30
N LYS A 181 -2.48 -4.48 -4.90
CA LYS A 181 -2.50 -5.96 -4.92
C LYS A 181 -3.67 -6.48 -4.09
N TYR A 182 -3.89 -5.93 -2.90
CA TYR A 182 -4.99 -6.30 -2.02
C TYR A 182 -6.35 -6.08 -2.67
N GLU A 183 -6.52 -4.93 -3.32
CA GLU A 183 -7.76 -4.60 -4.01
C GLU A 183 -8.05 -5.54 -5.18
N VAL A 184 -7.01 -5.87 -5.96
CA VAL A 184 -7.14 -6.79 -7.09
C VAL A 184 -7.46 -8.20 -6.58
N GLU A 185 -6.75 -8.65 -5.55
CA GLU A 185 -6.91 -9.98 -4.96
C GLU A 185 -8.29 -10.12 -4.32
N ARG A 186 -8.70 -9.20 -3.44
CA ARG A 186 -10.01 -9.26 -2.74
C ARG A 186 -11.18 -9.32 -3.72
N LYS A 187 -11.10 -8.63 -4.85
CA LYS A 187 -12.15 -8.62 -5.90
C LYS A 187 -12.20 -9.93 -6.68
N ALA A 188 -11.10 -10.68 -6.70
CA ALA A 188 -11.00 -11.97 -7.35
C ALA A 188 -11.39 -13.14 -6.45
N ILE A 189 -11.59 -12.94 -5.14
CA ILE A 189 -11.94 -14.02 -4.21
C ILE A 189 -13.33 -14.61 -4.48
N ILE A 190 -13.42 -15.92 -4.37
CA ILE A 190 -14.64 -16.70 -4.18
C ILE A 190 -14.55 -17.37 -2.82
N VAL A 191 -15.63 -17.29 -2.06
CA VAL A 191 -15.83 -18.10 -0.86
C VAL A 191 -17.03 -19.00 -1.10
N THR A 192 -16.81 -20.31 -1.06
CA THR A 192 -17.86 -21.33 -1.22
C THR A 192 -18.04 -22.04 0.10
N GLN A 193 -19.24 -21.96 0.69
CA GLN A 193 -19.55 -22.71 1.90
C GLN A 193 -19.65 -24.21 1.58
N LEU A 194 -18.87 -25.02 2.28
CA LEU A 194 -18.88 -26.49 2.15
C LEU A 194 -19.85 -27.14 3.14
N ASN A 195 -19.90 -26.58 4.35
CA ASN A 195 -20.85 -26.95 5.42
C ASN A 195 -20.97 -25.78 6.41
N GLU A 196 -21.59 -25.98 7.57
CA GLU A 196 -21.83 -24.91 8.57
C GLU A 196 -20.55 -24.22 9.07
N THR A 197 -19.42 -24.93 9.12
CA THR A 197 -18.16 -24.44 9.70
C THR A 197 -16.98 -24.50 8.73
N SER A 198 -17.16 -24.90 7.48
CA SER A 198 -16.08 -25.04 6.49
C SER A 198 -16.38 -24.28 5.20
N PHE A 199 -15.35 -23.59 4.69
CA PHE A 199 -15.42 -22.71 3.53
C PHE A 199 -14.21 -22.94 2.63
N ARG A 200 -14.44 -23.12 1.32
CA ARG A 200 -13.39 -23.11 0.30
C ARG A 200 -13.13 -21.67 -0.14
N VAL A 201 -11.88 -21.23 -0.09
CA VAL A 201 -11.47 -19.86 -0.42
C VAL A 201 -10.50 -19.88 -1.59
N GLU A 202 -10.91 -19.34 -2.72
CA GLU A 202 -10.18 -19.46 -3.99
C GLU A 202 -10.13 -18.14 -4.75
N LEU A 203 -9.18 -18.05 -5.69
CA LEU A 203 -9.11 -16.97 -6.67
C LEU A 203 -9.85 -17.37 -7.94
N LYS A 204 -10.73 -16.49 -8.45
CA LYS A 204 -11.42 -16.62 -9.75
C LYS A 204 -10.46 -16.81 -10.92
N LYS A 205 -9.27 -16.24 -10.81
CA LYS A 205 -8.24 -16.18 -11.83
C LYS A 205 -6.89 -16.05 -11.16
N SER A 206 -5.84 -16.53 -11.83
CA SER A 206 -4.48 -16.26 -11.40
C SER A 206 -4.20 -14.75 -11.37
N ILE A 207 -3.35 -14.36 -10.42
CA ILE A 207 -2.81 -13.00 -10.29
C ILE A 207 -1.34 -13.02 -10.72
N ASP A 208 -0.84 -11.90 -11.24
CA ASP A 208 0.50 -11.75 -11.82
C ASP A 208 1.53 -11.22 -10.81
N PHE A 209 1.25 -11.35 -9.52
CA PHE A 209 2.09 -10.92 -8.42
C PHE A 209 2.01 -11.91 -7.25
N GLU A 210 2.99 -11.85 -6.35
CA GLU A 210 2.98 -12.63 -5.11
C GLU A 210 1.71 -12.32 -4.30
N PRO A 211 0.88 -13.34 -3.97
CA PRO A 211 -0.34 -13.16 -3.21
C PRO A 211 -0.06 -12.50 -1.86
N ILE A 212 -1.03 -11.77 -1.34
CA ILE A 212 -1.00 -11.25 0.02
C ILE A 212 -2.18 -11.79 0.83
N PRO A 213 -2.04 -11.94 2.16
CA PRO A 213 -3.14 -12.44 2.98
C PRO A 213 -4.39 -11.56 2.81
N ILE A 214 -5.49 -12.17 2.42
CA ILE A 214 -6.81 -11.53 2.38
C ILE A 214 -7.46 -11.63 3.75
N THR A 215 -8.29 -10.66 4.12
CA THR A 215 -9.07 -10.74 5.37
C THR A 215 -10.54 -11.00 5.06
N LEU A 216 -11.07 -12.07 5.64
CA LEU A 216 -12.47 -12.50 5.55
C LEU A 216 -13.17 -12.29 6.88
N SER A 217 -14.48 -11.99 6.82
CA SER A 217 -15.33 -11.78 7.99
C SER A 217 -16.50 -12.77 7.93
N PHE A 218 -16.74 -13.48 9.03
CA PHE A 218 -17.79 -14.48 9.16
C PHE A 218 -18.62 -14.18 10.40
N GLU A 219 -19.94 -14.17 10.24
CA GLU A 219 -20.84 -14.13 11.38
C GLU A 219 -20.90 -15.53 12.03
N VAL A 220 -20.57 -15.60 13.32
CA VAL A 220 -20.55 -16.82 14.11
C VAL A 220 -21.33 -16.60 15.41
N ASN A 221 -22.26 -17.51 15.70
CA ASN A 221 -23.14 -17.39 16.87
C ASN A 221 -22.58 -18.03 18.15
N ARG A 222 -21.35 -18.56 18.09
CA ARG A 222 -20.69 -19.28 19.17
C ARG A 222 -19.23 -18.86 19.28
N ASP A 223 -18.60 -19.18 20.41
CA ASP A 223 -17.16 -18.97 20.58
C ASP A 223 -16.37 -19.92 19.67
N VAL A 224 -15.34 -19.38 19.03
CA VAL A 224 -14.44 -20.12 18.13
C VAL A 224 -13.23 -20.57 18.93
N LYS A 225 -13.12 -21.89 19.14
CA LYS A 225 -11.99 -22.54 19.84
C LYS A 225 -10.73 -22.49 18.98
N ALA A 226 -10.86 -22.83 17.70
CA ALA A 226 -9.74 -22.87 16.76
C ALA A 226 -10.23 -22.61 15.33
N VAL A 227 -9.30 -22.18 14.49
CA VAL A 227 -9.51 -22.06 13.04
C VAL A 227 -8.39 -22.83 12.35
N TYR A 228 -8.73 -23.61 11.34
CA TYR A 228 -7.80 -24.42 10.57
C TYR A 228 -7.82 -23.99 9.11
N TYR A 229 -6.65 -23.98 8.47
CA TYR A 229 -6.49 -23.78 7.03
C TYR A 229 -5.75 -24.96 6.43
N ASP A 230 -6.42 -25.68 5.52
CA ASP A 230 -5.96 -26.96 4.97
C ASP A 230 -5.50 -27.95 6.06
N GLY A 231 -6.26 -27.99 7.17
CA GLY A 231 -5.99 -28.85 8.32
C GLY A 231 -4.92 -28.33 9.30
N SER A 232 -4.22 -27.24 8.98
CA SER A 232 -3.23 -26.63 9.87
C SER A 232 -3.87 -25.55 10.75
N PRO A 233 -3.63 -25.53 12.07
CA PRO A 233 -4.20 -24.51 12.94
C PRO A 233 -3.64 -23.12 12.61
N LEU A 234 -4.51 -22.14 12.51
CA LEU A 234 -4.14 -20.73 12.39
C LEU A 234 -3.85 -20.13 13.77
N PRO A 235 -2.86 -19.22 13.88
CA PRO A 235 -2.61 -18.53 15.13
C PRO A 235 -3.75 -17.57 15.48
N LYS A 236 -4.13 -17.53 16.77
CA LYS A 236 -5.03 -16.50 17.29
C LYS A 236 -4.28 -15.18 17.44
N LEU A 237 -4.81 -14.12 16.84
CA LEU A 237 -4.20 -12.80 16.82
C LEU A 237 -4.84 -11.89 17.87
N ASN A 238 -4.02 -11.06 18.52
CA ASN A 238 -4.51 -9.99 19.39
C ASN A 238 -5.02 -8.79 18.58
N TYR A 239 -4.45 -8.59 17.38
CA TYR A 239 -4.83 -7.61 16.36
C TYR A 239 -4.16 -8.03 15.04
N PHE A 240 -4.69 -7.62 13.89
CA PHE A 240 -4.19 -8.03 12.57
C PHE A 240 -2.91 -7.30 12.11
N GLY A 241 -2.29 -6.48 12.97
CA GLY A 241 -1.03 -5.81 12.66
C GLY A 241 -1.14 -4.67 11.64
N PHE A 242 0.00 -4.04 11.35
CA PHE A 242 0.19 -3.10 10.23
C PHE A 242 0.58 -3.81 8.94
N VAL A 243 0.92 -5.09 9.02
CA VAL A 243 1.26 -5.94 7.87
C VAL A 243 0.26 -7.08 7.87
N PRO A 244 -0.40 -7.40 6.74
CA PRO A 244 -1.34 -8.50 6.67
C PRO A 244 -0.68 -9.78 7.19
N THR A 245 -1.22 -10.30 8.29
CA THR A 245 -0.65 -11.46 8.99
C THR A 245 -1.67 -12.58 9.01
N VAL A 246 -1.25 -13.78 8.60
CA VAL A 246 -2.11 -14.97 8.63
C VAL A 246 -2.51 -15.28 10.07
N GLY A 247 -3.79 -15.51 10.30
CA GLY A 247 -4.32 -15.80 11.63
C GLY A 247 -5.80 -15.46 11.76
N PHE A 248 -6.35 -15.54 12.97
CA PHE A 248 -7.75 -15.23 13.22
C PHE A 248 -7.96 -14.45 14.51
N GLN A 249 -9.06 -13.72 14.57
CA GLN A 249 -9.54 -13.06 15.78
C GLN A 249 -11.07 -13.08 15.78
N GLN A 250 -11.67 -13.40 16.93
CA GLN A 250 -13.11 -13.24 17.12
C GLN A 250 -13.39 -11.98 17.92
N GLN A 251 -14.30 -11.15 17.42
CA GLN A 251 -14.82 -9.97 18.09
C GLN A 251 -16.34 -10.12 18.21
N ARG A 252 -16.82 -10.55 19.39
CA ARG A 252 -18.22 -10.92 19.60
C ARG A 252 -18.64 -12.00 18.60
N ASN A 253 -19.71 -11.76 17.84
CA ASN A 253 -20.23 -12.69 16.84
C ASN A 253 -19.53 -12.56 15.48
N ASN A 254 -18.44 -11.81 15.38
CA ASN A 254 -17.71 -11.65 14.13
C ASN A 254 -16.35 -12.34 14.21
N LEU A 255 -16.17 -13.41 13.46
CA LEU A 255 -14.89 -14.07 13.25
C LEU A 255 -14.19 -13.44 12.06
N ILE A 256 -13.02 -12.89 12.30
CA ILE A 256 -12.14 -12.32 11.28
C ILE A 256 -11.01 -13.33 11.07
N VAL A 257 -10.72 -13.65 9.82
CA VAL A 257 -9.66 -14.59 9.45
C VAL A 257 -8.83 -13.99 8.31
N SER A 258 -7.52 -13.98 8.45
CA SER A 258 -6.58 -13.62 7.38
C SER A 258 -5.80 -14.83 6.90
N ILE A 259 -5.81 -15.07 5.58
CA ILE A 259 -5.20 -16.24 4.92
C ILE A 259 -4.74 -15.89 3.51
N TYR A 260 -3.78 -16.66 2.97
CA TYR A 260 -3.53 -16.69 1.52
C TYR A 260 -4.59 -17.55 0.85
N PRO A 261 -5.27 -17.09 -0.23
CA PRO A 261 -6.26 -17.89 -0.94
C PRO A 261 -5.71 -19.19 -1.52
N GLY A 262 -6.58 -20.19 -1.77
CA GLY A 262 -6.24 -21.45 -2.44
C GLY A 262 -6.58 -22.73 -1.66
N GLY A 263 -7.19 -22.59 -0.49
CA GLY A 263 -7.37 -23.66 0.49
C GLY A 263 -8.75 -23.67 1.13
N THR A 264 -8.90 -24.56 2.11
CA THR A 264 -10.12 -24.77 2.86
C THR A 264 -9.97 -24.28 4.29
N LEU A 265 -10.83 -23.35 4.68
CA LEU A 265 -10.95 -22.81 6.01
C LEU A 265 -11.97 -23.61 6.81
N THR A 266 -11.67 -23.97 8.06
CA THR A 266 -12.59 -24.68 8.97
C THR A 266 -12.57 -24.08 10.36
N PHE A 267 -13.75 -23.92 10.96
CA PHE A 267 -13.93 -23.41 12.31
C PHE A 267 -14.24 -24.54 13.28
N GLU A 268 -13.63 -24.49 14.46
CA GLU A 268 -14.00 -25.32 15.60
C GLU A 268 -14.76 -24.44 16.59
N LEU A 269 -16.04 -24.75 16.81
CA LEU A 269 -16.90 -24.00 17.71
C LEU A 269 -16.93 -24.61 19.11
N SER A 270 -17.20 -23.80 20.12
CA SER A 270 -17.50 -24.29 21.47
C SER A 270 -18.78 -25.12 21.49
N GLU A 271 -18.85 -26.07 22.42
CA GLU A 271 -20.10 -26.77 22.73
C GLU A 271 -21.08 -25.76 23.37
N GLU A 272 -22.39 -25.99 23.20
CA GLU A 272 -23.45 -25.18 23.81
C GLU A 272 -23.59 -25.45 25.32
#